data_AF-A0A937VH34-F1
#
_entry.id   AF-A0A937VH34-F1
#
_cell.length_a   1.000
_cell.length_b   1.000
_cell.length_c   1.000
_cell.angle_alpha   90.00
_cell.angle_beta   90.00
_cell.angle_gamma   90.00
#
_symmetry.space_group_name_H-M   'P 1'
#
loop_
_entity.id
_entity.type
_entity.pdbx_description
1 polymer ?
#
loop_
_entity_poly.entity_id
_entity_poly.type
_entity_poly.pdbx_seq_one_letter_code
_entity_poly.pdbx_strand_id
1 'polypeptide(L)'
;MNQPKLLIASNNPHKLQELRAVLAGVPFSLVAPADVGLALNVPEDGATYAENATRKARAFAAASGLLTLADDSGLEVQALGGRPGLRSARYAGEG
;
A
#
# COMPACT_ATOMS: atom_id res chain seq x y z
N MET A 1 27.58 -3.63 1.75
CA MET A 1 26.89 -4.25 0.58
C MET A 1 25.66 -3.43 0.28
N ASN A 2 25.38 -3.12 -0.98
CA ASN A 2 24.18 -2.37 -1.35
C ASN A 2 22.97 -3.30 -1.14
N GLN A 3 22.05 -2.96 -0.23
CA GLN A 3 20.86 -3.77 -0.01
C GLN A 3 19.92 -3.66 -1.22
N PRO A 4 19.31 -4.76 -1.69
CA PRO A 4 18.31 -4.71 -2.76
C PRO A 4 17.14 -3.80 -2.35
N LYS A 5 16.58 -3.07 -3.32
CA LYS A 5 15.44 -2.20 -3.07
C LYS A 5 14.14 -3.02 -3.00
N LEU A 6 13.30 -2.71 -2.02
CA LEU A 6 11.92 -3.19 -1.93
C LEU A 6 10.99 -1.98 -1.99
N LEU A 7 10.19 -1.89 -3.04
CA LEU A 7 9.22 -0.81 -3.21
C LEU A 7 7.99 -1.07 -2.34
N ILE A 8 7.62 -0.11 -1.52
CA ILE A 8 6.35 -0.11 -0.80
C ILE A 8 5.32 0.63 -1.66
N ALA A 9 4.37 -0.10 -2.25
CA ALA A 9 3.34 0.42 -3.15
C ALA A 9 2.24 1.19 -2.41
N SER A 10 2.63 2.28 -1.73
CA SER A 10 1.72 3.18 -1.04
C SER A 10 2.17 4.63 -1.18
N ASN A 11 1.20 5.51 -1.44
CA ASN A 11 1.39 6.96 -1.37
C ASN A 11 0.96 7.52 0.00
N ASN A 12 0.51 6.68 0.94
CA ASN A 12 0.06 7.11 2.26
C ASN A 12 1.25 7.20 3.24
N PRO A 13 1.58 8.39 3.77
CA PRO A 13 2.74 8.57 4.67
C PRO A 13 2.65 7.76 5.96
N HIS A 14 1.47 7.62 6.57
CA HIS A 14 1.28 6.81 7.78
C HIS A 14 1.55 5.33 7.49
N LYS A 15 1.01 4.81 6.39
CA LYS A 15 1.23 3.40 6.00
C LYS A 15 2.71 3.12 5.70
N LEU A 16 3.41 4.07 5.07
CA LEU A 16 4.85 3.98 4.86
C LEU A 16 5.63 3.92 6.18
N GLN A 17 5.24 4.74 7.16
CA GLN A 17 5.87 4.74 8.49
C GLN A 17 5.65 3.40 9.22
N GLU A 18 4.41 2.90 9.24
CA GLU A 18 4.06 1.62 9.86
C GLU A 18 4.82 0.46 9.24
N LEU A 19 4.83 0.36 7.90
CA LEU A 19 5.52 -0.72 7.20
C LEU A 19 7.04 -0.65 7.39
N ARG A 20 7.64 0.54 7.45
CA ARG A 20 9.05 0.71 7.78
C ARG A 20 9.38 0.21 9.19
N ALA A 21 8.47 0.43 10.14
CA ALA A 21 8.66 -0.06 11.51
C ALA A 21 8.53 -1.59 11.57
N VAL A 22 7.51 -2.17 10.94
CA VAL A 22 7.26 -3.64 10.93
C VAL A 22 8.38 -4.39 10.19
N LEU A 23 8.90 -3.82 9.11
CA LEU A 23 9.96 -4.42 8.30
C LEU A 23 11.36 -3.97 8.73
N ALA A 24 11.51 -3.40 9.93
CA ALA A 24 12.82 -3.04 10.44
C ALA A 24 13.73 -4.27 10.52
N GLY A 25 14.94 -4.18 9.95
CA GLY A 25 15.94 -5.25 10.00
C GLY A 25 15.85 -6.29 8.87
N VAL A 26 14.88 -6.19 7.95
CA VAL A 26 14.91 -7.02 6.73
C VAL A 26 16.09 -6.62 5.84
N PRO A 27 16.67 -7.54 5.05
CA PRO A 27 17.82 -7.26 4.19
C PRO A 27 17.43 -6.49 2.90
N PHE A 28 16.54 -5.49 3.01
CA PHE A 28 16.09 -4.66 1.90
C PHE A 28 16.13 -3.18 2.26
N SER A 29 16.49 -2.35 1.27
CA SER A 29 16.29 -0.91 1.33
C SER A 29 14.84 -0.60 0.95
N LEU A 30 14.02 -0.22 1.92
CA LEU A 30 12.62 0.14 1.69
C LEU A 30 12.53 1.50 0.99
N VAL A 31 11.92 1.54 -0.19
CA VAL A 31 11.70 2.77 -0.98
C VAL A 31 10.22 3.00 -1.21
N ALA A 32 9.80 4.26 -1.22
CA ALA A 32 8.46 4.69 -1.60
C ALA A 32 8.40 5.03 -3.10
N PRO A 33 7.19 5.17 -3.70
CA PRO A 33 7.06 5.53 -5.11
C PRO A 33 7.75 6.85 -5.47
N ALA A 34 7.64 7.85 -4.60
CA ALA A 34 8.30 9.14 -4.78
C ALA A 34 9.84 9.02 -4.82
N ASP A 35 10.43 8.09 -4.05
CA ASP A 35 11.88 7.87 -4.00
C ASP A 35 12.45 7.32 -5.32
N VAL A 36 11.58 6.76 -6.17
CA VAL A 36 11.93 6.23 -7.49
C VAL A 36 11.30 7.04 -8.63
N GLY A 37 10.79 8.24 -8.34
CA GLY A 37 10.20 9.13 -9.34
C GLY A 37 8.88 8.63 -9.92
N LEU A 38 8.17 7.74 -9.20
CA LEU A 38 6.92 7.16 -9.66
C LEU A 38 5.72 7.86 -9.02
N ALA A 39 4.87 8.45 -9.86
CA ALA A 39 3.57 8.99 -9.48
C ALA A 39 2.47 8.14 -10.13
N LEU A 40 2.04 7.09 -9.42
CA LEU A 40 1.00 6.17 -9.87
C LEU A 40 -0.17 6.17 -8.90
N ASN A 41 -1.38 6.26 -9.43
CA ASN A 41 -2.62 6.07 -8.69
C ASN A 41 -3.31 4.80 -9.21
N VAL A 42 -3.55 3.84 -8.32
CA VAL A 42 -4.17 2.55 -8.67
C VAL A 42 -5.58 2.55 -8.09
N PRO A 43 -6.63 2.34 -8.92
CA PRO A 43 -7.99 2.20 -8.42
C PRO A 43 -8.10 1.06 -7.39
N GLU A 44 -8.84 1.32 -6.31
CA GLU A 44 -9.14 0.36 -5.24
C GLU A 44 -10.60 -0.10 -5.37
N ASP A 45 -10.90 -0.75 -6.50
CA ASP A 45 -12.21 -1.23 -6.94
C ASP A 45 -12.42 -2.73 -6.65
N GLY A 46 -11.48 -3.37 -5.96
CA GLY A 46 -11.57 -4.77 -5.57
C GLY A 46 -12.68 -5.03 -4.56
N ALA A 47 -13.18 -6.27 -4.55
CA ALA A 47 -14.18 -6.74 -3.59
C ALA A 47 -13.55 -7.16 -2.25
N THR A 48 -12.22 -7.24 -2.16
CA THR A 48 -11.47 -7.62 -0.96
C THR A 48 -10.17 -6.82 -0.81
N TYR A 49 -9.63 -6.74 0.41
CA TYR A 49 -8.33 -6.10 0.67
C TYR A 49 -7.20 -6.81 -0.10
N ALA A 50 -7.28 -8.14 -0.20
CA ALA A 50 -6.28 -8.94 -0.92
C ALA A 50 -6.23 -8.61 -2.41
N GLU A 51 -7.39 -8.37 -3.04
CA GLU A 51 -7.46 -7.95 -4.45
C GLU A 51 -6.86 -6.57 -4.65
N ASN A 52 -7.20 -5.60 -3.79
CA ASN A 52 -6.65 -4.24 -3.84
C ASN A 52 -5.13 -4.23 -3.62
N ALA A 53 -4.64 -4.96 -2.61
CA ALA A 53 -3.22 -5.10 -2.34
C ALA A 53 -2.50 -5.75 -3.54
N THR A 54 -3.06 -6.83 -4.10
CA THR A 54 -2.47 -7.50 -5.27
C THR A 54 -2.41 -6.58 -6.49
N ARG A 55 -3.48 -5.83 -6.78
CA ARG A 55 -3.52 -4.85 -7.87
C ARG A 55 -2.45 -3.77 -7.69
N LYS A 56 -2.35 -3.19 -6.50
CA LYS A 56 -1.29 -2.22 -6.16
C LYS A 56 0.09 -2.82 -6.38
N ALA A 57 0.39 -3.98 -5.79
CA ALA A 57 1.70 -4.61 -5.90
C ALA A 57 2.10 -4.83 -7.37
N ARG A 58 1.19 -5.38 -8.20
CA ARG A 58 1.46 -5.63 -9.62
C ARG A 58 1.68 -4.36 -10.42
N ALA A 59 0.83 -3.34 -10.22
CA ALA A 59 0.92 -2.09 -10.97
C ALA A 59 2.24 -1.35 -10.69
N PHE A 60 2.61 -1.23 -9.41
CA PHE A 60 3.85 -0.59 -9.00
C PHE A 60 5.09 -1.43 -9.38
N ALA A 61 5.03 -2.76 -9.30
CA ALA A 61 6.12 -3.63 -9.77
C ALA A 61 6.34 -3.48 -11.28
N ALA A 62 5.27 -3.48 -12.08
CA ALA A 62 5.34 -3.31 -13.53
C ALA A 62 5.93 -1.95 -13.91
N ALA A 63 5.56 -0.89 -13.19
CA ALA A 63 6.01 0.47 -13.50
C ALA A 63 7.44 0.76 -13.03
N SER A 64 7.89 0.16 -11.93
CA SER A 64 9.21 0.41 -11.34
C SER A 64 10.28 -0.62 -11.72
N GLY A 65 9.89 -1.83 -12.12
CA GLY A 65 10.79 -2.98 -12.28
C GLY A 65 11.34 -3.52 -10.96
N LEU A 66 10.85 -3.05 -9.81
CA LEU A 66 11.33 -3.46 -8.48
C LEU A 66 10.45 -4.54 -7.87
N LEU A 67 11.07 -5.38 -7.03
CA LEU A 67 10.32 -6.18 -6.08
C LEU A 67 9.45 -5.24 -5.24
N THR A 68 8.17 -5.55 -5.14
CA THR A 68 7.17 -4.62 -4.60
C THR A 68 6.29 -5.31 -3.58
N LEU A 69 6.11 -4.66 -2.43
CA LEU A 69 5.16 -5.02 -1.40
C LEU A 69 4.01 -4.00 -1.42
N ALA A 70 2.78 -4.47 -1.33
CA ALA A 70 1.61 -3.63 -1.15
C ALA A 70 0.81 -4.10 0.06
N ASP A 71 0.10 -3.17 0.67
CA ASP A 71 -0.82 -3.42 1.77
C ASP A 71 -2.14 -2.69 1.53
N ASP A 72 -3.24 -3.31 1.93
CA ASP A 72 -4.56 -2.73 1.92
C ASP A 72 -5.25 -2.95 3.26
N SER A 73 -5.79 -1.89 3.83
CA SER A 73 -6.31 -1.89 5.19
C SER A 73 -7.57 -1.05 5.30
N GLY A 74 -8.41 -1.39 6.27
CA GLY A 74 -9.66 -0.70 6.55
C GLY A 74 -10.10 -0.88 8.00
N LEU A 75 -11.02 -0.03 8.43
CA LEU A 75 -11.75 -0.11 9.68
C LEU A 75 -13.04 -0.89 9.46
N GLU A 76 -13.24 -1.92 10.27
CA GLU A 76 -14.48 -2.70 10.28
C GLU A 76 -15.16 -2.56 11.63
N VAL A 77 -16.38 -2.04 11.63
CA VAL A 77 -17.16 -1.84 12.86
C VAL A 77 -18.32 -2.83 12.88
N GLN A 78 -18.33 -3.71 13.88
CA GLN A 78 -19.37 -4.73 14.03
C GLN A 78 -20.78 -4.12 14.08
N ALA A 79 -20.97 -3.05 14.85
CA ALA A 79 -22.26 -2.35 14.97
C ALA A 79 -22.75 -1.74 13.64
N LEU A 80 -21.85 -1.54 12.67
CA LEU A 80 -22.17 -1.03 11.34
C LEU A 80 -22.24 -2.14 10.27
N GLY A 81 -22.18 -3.41 10.68
CA GLY A 81 -22.13 -4.56 9.77
C GLY A 81 -20.82 -4.64 8.99
N GLY A 82 -19.69 -4.32 9.63
CA GLY A 82 -18.36 -4.36 9.02
C GLY A 82 -17.99 -3.12 8.22
N ARG A 83 -18.90 -2.13 8.10
CA ARG A 83 -18.57 -0.84 7.49
C ARG A 83 -17.64 -0.01 8.41
N PRO A 84 -16.80 0.88 7.85
CA PRO A 84 -16.67 1.23 6.42
C PRO A 84 -15.95 0.20 5.53
N GLY A 85 -15.15 -0.71 6.09
CA GLY A 85 -14.44 -1.75 5.36
C GLY A 85 -13.49 -1.18 4.30
N LEU A 86 -13.55 -1.70 3.08
CA LEU A 86 -12.75 -1.24 1.92
C LEU A 86 -12.89 0.27 1.63
N ARG A 87 -13.96 0.91 2.07
CA ARG A 87 -14.20 2.35 1.87
C ARG A 87 -13.70 3.22 3.01
N SER A 88 -12.90 2.69 3.93
CA SER A 88 -12.42 3.40 5.12
C SER A 88 -11.80 4.75 4.81
N ALA A 89 -10.91 4.82 3.82
CA ALA A 89 -10.22 6.05 3.46
C ALA A 89 -11.15 7.12 2.84
N ARG A 90 -12.37 6.74 2.40
CA ARG A 90 -13.29 7.59 1.63
C ARG A 90 -14.69 7.61 2.23
N TYR A 91 -14.85 7.15 3.47
CA TYR A 91 -16.16 6.89 4.05
C TYR A 91 -16.98 8.17 4.25
N ALA A 92 -16.30 9.29 4.52
CA ALA A 92 -16.88 10.61 4.67
C ALA A 92 -16.92 11.44 3.36
N GLY A 93 -16.61 10.84 2.21
CA GLY A 93 -16.46 11.52 0.92
C GLY A 93 -14.99 11.80 0.56
N GLU A 94 -14.77 12.49 -0.57
CA GLU A 94 -13.46 13.01 -0.96
C GLU A 94 -13.18 14.31 -0.18
N GLY A 95 -12.00 14.41 0.42
CA GLY A 95 -11.51 15.61 1.10
C GLY A 95 -10.68 16.50 0.17
#